data_AF-A0A1Q9PG90-F1
#
_entry.id   AF-A0A1Q9PG90-F1
#
_cell.length_a   1.000
_cell.length_b   1.000
_cell.length_c   1.000
_cell.angle_alpha   90.00
_cell.angle_beta   90.00
_cell.angle_gamma   90.00
#
_symmetry.space_group_name_H-M   'P 1'
#
loop_
_entity.id
_entity.type
_entity.pdbx_description
1 polymer ?
#
loop_
_entity_poly.entity_id
_entity_poly.type
_entity_poly.pdbx_seq_one_letter_code
_entity_poly.pdbx_strand_id
1 'polypeptide(L)' 'MISFQDSFNLSPYIGIYDLIVPKDNMLRQIKELVDFSFIIEELKDKYCLDNGRNA' A
#
# COMPACT_ATOMS: atom_id res chain seq x y z
N MET A 1 -16.00 -4.96 14.91
CA MET A 1 -14.57 -4.73 14.66
C MET A 1 -14.30 -5.10 13.22
N ILE A 2 -13.99 -4.11 12.37
CA ILE A 2 -13.46 -4.40 11.03
C ILE A 2 -12.09 -5.02 11.28
N SER A 3 -11.93 -6.29 10.89
CA SER A 3 -10.65 -6.98 10.93
C SER A 3 -9.62 -6.12 10.22
N PHE A 4 -8.48 -5.88 10.87
CA PHE A 4 -7.31 -5.35 10.18
C PHE A 4 -7.13 -6.14 8.90
N GLN A 5 -6.95 -5.44 7.78
CA GLN A 5 -6.55 -6.11 6.55
C GLN A 5 -5.06 -6.45 6.70
N ASP A 6 -4.76 -7.42 7.56
CA ASP A 6 -3.40 -7.94 7.82
C ASP A 6 -2.79 -8.50 6.54
N SER A 7 -3.65 -8.88 5.57
CA SER A 7 -3.24 -9.34 4.26
C SER A 7 -4.11 -8.70 3.18
N PHE A 8 -3.45 -8.00 2.25
CA PHE A 8 -4.06 -7.74 0.96
C PHE A 8 -4.32 -9.09 0.30
N ASN A 9 -5.59 -9.48 0.15
CA ASN A 9 -5.96 -10.57 -0.75
C ASN A 9 -5.60 -10.12 -2.16
N LEU A 10 -4.36 -10.40 -2.57
CA LEU A 10 -3.88 -10.09 -3.89
C LEU A 10 -4.71 -10.89 -4.88
N SER A 11 -5.27 -10.19 -5.86
CA SER A 11 -5.95 -10.82 -6.98
C SER A 11 -5.07 -11.93 -7.57
N PRO A 12 -5.64 -13.05 -8.02
CA PRO A 12 -4.90 -14.09 -8.76
C PRO A 12 -4.14 -13.53 -9.97
N TYR A 13 -4.53 -12.34 -10.42
CA TYR A 13 -4.00 -11.66 -11.60
C TYR A 13 -2.94 -10.60 -11.26
N ILE A 14 -2.35 -10.60 -10.06
CA ILE A 14 -1.36 -9.58 -9.68
C ILE A 14 -0.17 -9.51 -10.65
N GLY A 15 0.22 -10.64 -11.25
CA GLY A 15 1.29 -10.70 -12.27
C GLY A 15 0.99 -9.93 -13.56
N ILE A 16 -0.27 -9.57 -13.83
CA ILE A 16 -0.63 -8.71 -14.98
C ILE A 16 0.01 -7.33 -14.83
N TYR A 17 0.16 -6.83 -13.59
CA TYR A 17 0.82 -5.55 -13.33
C TYR A 17 2.24 -5.52 -13.89
N ASP A 18 3.01 -6.59 -13.67
CA ASP A 18 4.40 -6.67 -14.11
C ASP A 18 4.54 -6.78 -15.63
N LEU A 19 3.53 -7.33 -16.30
CA LEU A 19 3.48 -7.51 -17.74
C LEU A 19 3.07 -6.22 -18.48
N ILE A 20 2.11 -5.48 -17.95
CA ILE A 20 1.52 -4.32 -18.64
C ILE A 20 2.26 -3.02 -18.33
N VAL A 21 2.78 -2.86 -17.11
CA VAL A 21 3.42 -1.60 -16.69
C VAL A 21 4.93 -1.67 -16.96
N PRO A 22 5.50 -0.85 -17.85
CA PRO A 22 6.94 -0.87 -18.13
C PRO A 22 7.81 -0.58 -16.90
N LYS A 23 9.05 -1.10 -16.88
CA LYS A 23 10.01 -0.89 -15.78
C LYS A 23 10.52 0.55 -15.65
N ASP A 24 10.53 1.28 -16.74
CA ASP A 24 10.87 2.71 -16.83
C ASP A 24 9.66 3.63 -16.56
N ASN A 25 8.49 3.06 -16.27
CA ASN A 25 7.34 3.86 -15.86
C ASN A 25 7.65 4.61 -14.55
N MET A 26 7.54 5.92 -14.57
CA MET A 26 7.83 6.81 -13.44
C MET A 26 7.13 6.36 -12.14
N LEU A 27 5.84 6.01 -12.19
CA LEU A 27 5.10 5.62 -10.99
C LEU A 27 5.52 4.24 -10.47
N ARG A 28 5.85 3.30 -11.37
CA ARG A 28 6.43 2.00 -11.00
C ARG A 28 7.78 2.19 -10.33
N GLN A 29 8.64 3.06 -10.88
CA GLN A 29 9.93 3.39 -10.27
C GLN A 29 9.75 4.02 -8.89
N ILE A 30 8.82 4.97 -8.72
CA ILE A 30 8.51 5.55 -7.41
C ILE A 30 8.07 4.46 -6.42
N LYS A 31 7.15 3.57 -6.82
CA LYS A 31 6.68 2.46 -5.99
C LYS A 31 7.80 1.49 -5.60
N GLU A 32 8.71 1.18 -6.52
CA GLU A 32 9.77 0.19 -6.32
C GLU A 32 10.99 0.77 -5.57
N LEU A 33 11.26 2.07 -5.69
CA LEU A 33 12.44 2.72 -5.09
C LEU A 33 12.17 3.42 -3.76
N VAL A 34 10.94 3.85 -3.52
CA VAL A 34 10.59 4.57 -2.28
C VAL A 34 10.02 3.59 -1.27
N ASP A 35 10.63 3.54 -0.09
CA ASP A 35 10.01 2.88 1.06
C ASP A 35 8.90 3.79 1.62
N PHE A 36 7.65 3.33 1.53
CA PHE A 36 6.47 4.04 2.01
C PHE A 36 6.08 3.66 3.44
N SER A 37 6.90 2.87 4.14
CA SER A 37 6.70 2.49 5.55
C SER A 37 6.48 3.72 6.45
N PHE A 38 7.20 4.81 6.19
CA PHE A 38 7.12 6.06 6.95
C PHE A 38 5.71 6.67 6.97
N ILE A 39 4.88 6.43 5.94
CA ILE A 39 3.50 6.94 5.91
C ILE A 39 2.70 6.30 7.05
N ILE A 40 2.81 4.98 7.21
CA ILE A 40 2.09 4.28 8.27
C ILE A 40 2.61 4.70 9.64
N GLU A 41 3.93 4.84 9.79
CA GLU A 41 4.55 5.30 11.04
C GLU A 41 4.09 6.71 11.43
N GLU A 42 4.08 7.66 10.49
CA GLU A 42 3.63 9.03 10.73
C GLU A 42 2.12 9.09 11.04
N LEU A 43 1.30 8.30 10.34
CA LEU A 43 -0.14 8.36 10.49
C LEU A 43 -0.66 7.68 11.76
N LYS A 44 0.09 6.70 12.30
CA LYS A 44 -0.30 5.90 13.46
C LYS A 44 -0.75 6.73 14.66
N ASP A 45 -0.04 7.82 14.94
CA ASP A 45 -0.30 8.68 16.09
C ASP A 45 -1.21 9.88 15.75
N LYS A 46 -1.50 10.10 14.46
CA LYS A 46 -2.32 11.22 13.97
C LYS A 46 -3.77 10.83 13.70
N TYR A 47 -4.02 9.56 13.41
CA TYR A 47 -5.37 9.05 13.21
C TYR A 47 -5.97 8.56 14.53
N CYS A 48 -7.19 9.04 14.80
CA CYS A 48 -7.97 8.55 15.93
C CYS A 48 -8.43 7.11 15.65
N LEU A 49 -8.34 6.22 16.65
CA LEU A 49 -8.80 4.82 16.57
C LEU A 49 -10.28 4.71 16.17
N ASP A 50 -11.09 5.73 16.48
CA ASP A 50 -12.54 5.71 16.27
C ASP A 50 -12.97 6.41 14.96
N ASN A 51 -12.17 7.35 14.46
CA ASN A 51 -12.50 8.19 13.30
C ASN A 51 -11.57 7.99 12.09
N GLY A 52 -10.45 7.31 12.28
CA GLY A 52 -9.58 6.87 11.20
C GLY A 52 -10.11 5.59 10.57
N ARG A 53 -9.75 5.36 9.29
CA ARG A 53 -9.58 3.96 8.86
C ARG A 53 -8.52 3.41 9.80
N ASN A 54 -8.81 2.33 10.53
CA ASN A 54 -7.82 1.64 11.37
C ASN A 54 -6.55 1.47 10.54
N ALA A 55 -5.53 2.28 10.87
CA ALA A 55 -4.26 2.35 10.17
C ALA A 55 -3.35 1.21 10.64
#